data_AF-A0AAX3X0X3-F1
#
_entry.id   AF-A0AAX3X0X3-F1
#
_cell.length_a   1.000
_cell.length_b   1.000
_cell.length_c   1.000
_cell.angle_alpha   90.00
_cell.angle_beta   90.00
_cell.angle_gamma   90.00
#
_symmetry.space_group_name_H-M   'P 1'
#
loop_
_entity.id
_entity.type
_entity.pdbx_description
1 polymer ?
#
loop_
_entity_poly.entity_id
_entity_poly.type
_entity_poly.pdbx_seq_one_letter_code
_entity_poly.pdbx_strand_id
1 'polypeptide(L)'
;MKLRALQRIKHDGVRYEKNDLLHVEDTKLAQRLINLRAAVAEGVSESSHTHFPSMNDQIESGNIESDDELTDQEVADLLDKHFKPDVLKDDAKELGLEFAGNIGKKKLIELIIQNELENHFLDQIPE
;
A
#
# COMPACT_ATOMS: atom_id res chain seq x y z
N MET A 1 -15.06 6.39 17.67
CA MET A 1 -15.16 6.19 16.21
C MET A 1 -15.73 4.81 15.94
N LYS A 2 -16.71 4.68 15.04
CA LYS A 2 -17.26 3.36 14.68
C LYS A 2 -16.47 2.81 13.49
N LEU A 3 -15.91 1.63 13.64
CA LEU A 3 -15.24 0.92 12.55
C LEU A 3 -15.93 -0.42 12.34
N ARG A 4 -15.84 -0.94 11.12
CA ARG A 4 -16.27 -2.28 10.72
C ARG A 4 -15.03 -3.14 10.49
N ALA A 5 -14.94 -4.25 11.19
CA ALA A 5 -13.84 -5.19 11.05
C ALA A 5 -13.84 -5.83 9.66
N LEU A 6 -12.70 -5.85 8.98
CA LEU A 6 -12.55 -6.54 7.69
C LEU A 6 -12.08 -7.99 7.86
N GLN A 7 -11.55 -8.29 9.05
CA GLN A 7 -11.02 -9.59 9.45
C GLN A 7 -11.21 -9.80 10.94
N ARG A 8 -10.91 -11.01 11.43
CA ARG A 8 -11.01 -11.32 12.85
C ARG A 8 -9.96 -10.52 13.63
N ILE A 9 -10.40 -9.62 14.49
CA ILE A 9 -9.52 -8.73 15.27
C ILE A 9 -9.81 -8.87 16.77
N LYS A 10 -8.75 -8.78 17.57
CA LYS A 10 -8.88 -8.67 19.03
C LYS A 10 -8.55 -7.24 19.42
N HIS A 11 -9.53 -6.54 19.96
CA HIS A 11 -9.37 -5.16 20.41
C HIS A 11 -10.04 -4.99 21.77
N ASP A 12 -9.36 -4.34 22.71
CA ASP A 12 -9.82 -4.13 24.08
C ASP A 12 -10.25 -5.42 24.82
N GLY A 13 -9.53 -6.52 24.55
CA GLY A 13 -9.88 -7.84 25.10
C GLY A 13 -11.07 -8.53 24.42
N VAL A 14 -11.89 -7.80 23.66
CA VAL A 14 -13.02 -8.30 22.89
C VAL A 14 -12.54 -8.80 21.52
N ARG A 15 -13.13 -9.90 21.05
CA ARG A 15 -12.88 -10.45 19.71
C ARG A 15 -14.04 -10.05 18.80
N TYR A 16 -13.70 -9.39 17.71
CA TYR A 16 -14.64 -8.99 16.67
C TYR A 16 -14.43 -9.89 15.45
N GLU A 17 -15.54 -10.35 14.88
CA GLU A 17 -15.52 -11.15 13.65
C GLU A 17 -15.49 -10.25 12.41
N LYS A 18 -15.31 -10.87 11.24
CA LYS A 18 -15.38 -10.11 9.98
C LYS A 18 -16.77 -9.48 9.83
N ASN A 19 -16.80 -8.22 9.40
CA ASN A 19 -17.95 -7.33 9.30
C ASN A 19 -18.57 -6.90 10.63
N ASP A 20 -17.97 -7.27 11.76
CA ASP A 20 -18.45 -6.88 13.08
C ASP A 20 -18.11 -5.41 13.39
N LEU A 21 -18.90 -4.78 14.25
CA LEU A 21 -18.79 -3.36 14.57
C LEU A 21 -18.00 -3.16 15.84
N LEU A 22 -16.86 -2.48 15.70
CA LEU A 22 -16.01 -2.08 16.81
C LEU A 22 -16.13 -0.59 17.06
N HIS A 23 -16.20 -0.25 18.34
CA HIS A 23 -16.10 1.12 18.79
C HIS A 23 -14.66 1.37 19.27
N VAL A 24 -13.97 2.33 18.63
CA VAL A 24 -12.61 2.73 19.02
C VAL A 24 -12.64 4.18 19.44
N GLU A 25 -12.36 4.46 20.70
CA GLU A 25 -12.33 5.83 21.23
C GLU A 25 -11.07 6.59 20.78
N ASP A 26 -9.94 5.88 20.67
CA ASP A 26 -8.66 6.46 20.26
C ASP A 26 -8.52 6.57 18.72
N THR A 27 -8.37 7.81 18.24
CA THR A 27 -8.26 8.11 16.81
C THR A 27 -6.99 7.59 16.16
N LYS A 28 -5.86 7.56 16.89
CA LYS A 28 -4.58 7.04 16.35
C LYS A 28 -4.66 5.52 16.18
N LEU A 29 -5.28 4.84 17.12
CA LEU A 29 -5.50 3.39 17.07
C LEU A 29 -6.52 3.05 15.98
N ALA A 30 -7.59 3.84 15.83
CA ALA A 30 -8.54 3.68 14.74
C ALA A 30 -7.86 3.83 13.37
N GLN A 31 -7.03 4.87 13.19
CA GLN A 31 -6.26 5.08 11.97
C GLN A 31 -5.28 3.92 11.72
N ARG A 32 -4.64 3.40 12.77
CA ARG A 32 -3.75 2.24 12.68
C ARG A 32 -4.50 0.99 12.21
N LEU A 33 -5.71 0.75 12.69
CA LEU A 33 -6.56 -0.37 12.25
C LEU A 33 -6.98 -0.23 10.78
N ILE A 34 -7.25 1.00 10.34
CA ILE A 34 -7.56 1.32 8.94
C ILE A 34 -6.33 1.12 8.05
N ASN A 35 -5.18 1.64 8.45
CA ASN A 35 -3.91 1.49 7.71
C ASN A 35 -3.48 0.02 7.61
N LEU A 36 -3.71 -0.76 8.66
CA LEU A 36 -3.46 -2.21 8.67
C LEU A 36 -4.52 -3.01 7.88
N ARG A 37 -5.48 -2.34 7.24
CA ARG A 37 -6.63 -2.96 6.55
C ARG A 37 -7.40 -3.95 7.44
N ALA A 38 -7.32 -3.76 8.75
CA ALA A 38 -7.95 -4.61 9.75
C ALA A 38 -9.40 -4.20 10.00
N ALA A 39 -9.72 -2.91 9.82
CA ALA A 39 -11.06 -2.35 9.92
C ALA A 39 -11.25 -1.15 8.96
N VAL A 40 -12.49 -0.75 8.70
CA VAL A 40 -12.86 0.43 7.88
C VAL A 40 -13.82 1.32 8.68
N ALA A 41 -13.80 2.64 8.49
CA ALA A 41 -14.72 3.53 9.20
C ALA A 41 -16.18 3.30 8.78
N GLU A 42 -17.06 3.04 9.75
CA GLU A 42 -18.50 2.93 9.52
C GLU A 42 -19.13 4.34 9.57
N GLY A 43 -19.68 4.79 8.45
CA GLY A 43 -20.31 6.11 8.31
C GLY A 43 -19.93 6.85 7.02
N VAL A 44 -19.01 6.32 6.23
CA VAL A 44 -18.73 6.83 4.88
C VAL A 44 -19.56 5.99 3.91
N SER A 45 -20.83 6.36 3.74
CA SER A 45 -21.59 5.91 2.56
C SER A 45 -20.81 6.29 1.32
N GLU A 46 -20.67 5.33 0.42
CA GLU A 46 -20.19 5.52 -0.94
C GLU A 46 -20.84 6.74 -1.59
N SER A 47 -20.07 7.81 -1.80
CA SER A 47 -20.28 8.81 -2.84
C SER A 47 -19.01 9.68 -2.94
N SER A 48 -18.18 9.33 -3.92
CA SER A 48 -17.33 10.23 -4.72
C SER A 48 -16.16 10.98 -4.05
N HIS A 49 -14.99 10.77 -4.68
CA HIS A 49 -13.82 11.64 -4.75
C HIS A 49 -13.03 11.98 -3.48
N THR A 50 -11.74 11.62 -3.54
CA THR A 50 -10.60 12.51 -3.30
C THR A 50 -10.85 13.69 -2.36
N HIS A 51 -10.32 13.67 -1.13
CA HIS A 51 -9.54 14.81 -0.63
C HIS A 51 -8.76 14.48 0.65
N PHE A 52 -7.48 14.84 0.62
CA PHE A 52 -6.56 14.95 1.74
C PHE A 52 -6.98 16.13 2.65
N PRO A 53 -6.54 16.16 3.93
CA PRO A 53 -6.87 17.25 4.83
C PRO A 53 -6.20 18.55 4.40
N SER A 54 -7.03 19.60 4.32
CA SER A 54 -6.67 20.99 4.10
C SER A 54 -5.73 21.51 5.21
N MET A 55 -4.59 22.07 4.83
CA MET A 55 -3.91 23.13 5.56
C MET A 55 -3.67 24.29 4.58
N ASN A 56 -4.22 25.46 4.94
CA ASN A 56 -3.86 26.76 4.38
C ASN A 56 -2.34 26.91 4.28
N ASP A 57 -1.81 27.34 3.14
CA ASP A 57 -1.52 28.75 2.92
C ASP A 57 -1.20 29.03 1.43
N GLN A 58 -1.33 30.29 1.06
CA GLN A 58 -1.16 30.83 -0.29
C GLN A 58 0.23 30.52 -0.85
N ILE A 59 0.32 29.91 -2.04
CA ILE A 59 1.33 30.33 -3.03
C ILE A 59 0.76 30.12 -4.44
N GLU A 60 0.66 31.25 -5.14
CA GLU A 60 0.51 31.37 -6.58
C GLU A 60 1.59 30.57 -7.34
N SER A 61 1.27 30.25 -8.60
CA SER A 61 2.22 30.16 -9.72
C SER A 61 3.64 29.68 -9.41
N GLY A 62 3.90 28.41 -9.68
CA GLY A 62 5.25 27.87 -9.63
C GLY A 62 5.38 26.64 -10.52
N ASN A 63 5.40 26.85 -11.82
CA ASN A 63 6.04 25.94 -12.76
C ASN A 63 7.51 25.78 -12.33
N ILE A 64 7.86 24.69 -11.63
CA ILE A 64 9.26 24.32 -11.37
C ILE A 64 9.37 22.80 -11.54
N GLU A 65 9.83 22.42 -12.73
CA GLU A 65 10.37 21.11 -13.08
C GLU A 65 11.28 20.58 -11.95
N SER A 66 11.05 19.35 -11.49
CA SER A 66 12.03 18.57 -10.73
C SER A 66 11.65 17.09 -10.79
N ASP A 67 12.36 16.38 -11.65
CA ASP A 67 12.57 14.93 -11.76
C ASP A 67 11.35 13.99 -11.78
N ASP A 68 11.28 13.24 -12.89
CA ASP A 68 10.31 12.19 -13.24
C ASP A 68 10.51 10.93 -12.35
N GLU A 69 10.45 11.07 -11.03
CA GLU A 69 10.51 9.92 -10.12
C GLU A 69 9.14 9.25 -10.04
N LEU A 70 8.98 8.15 -10.79
CA LEU A 70 7.86 7.22 -10.68
C LEU A 70 7.65 6.82 -9.21
N THR A 71 6.41 6.87 -8.73
CA THR A 71 6.13 6.49 -7.34
C THR A 71 6.30 4.99 -7.12
N ASP A 72 6.64 4.54 -5.90
CA ASP A 72 6.73 3.11 -5.52
C ASP A 72 5.50 2.30 -5.99
N GLN A 73 4.33 2.93 -5.94
CA GLN A 73 3.07 2.32 -6.32
C GLN A 73 2.95 2.13 -7.84
N GLU A 74 3.48 3.05 -8.64
CA GLU A 74 3.53 2.97 -10.10
C GLU A 74 4.57 1.96 -10.56
N VAL A 75 5.76 1.98 -9.94
CA VAL A 75 6.79 0.95 -10.13
C VAL A 75 6.21 -0.43 -9.85
N ALA A 76 5.49 -0.60 -8.74
CA ALA A 76 4.89 -1.88 -8.40
C ALA A 76 3.87 -2.37 -9.44
N ASP A 77 3.10 -1.44 -10.01
CA ASP A 77 2.10 -1.74 -11.01
C ASP A 77 2.73 -2.08 -12.38
N LEU A 78 3.81 -1.39 -12.76
CA LEU A 78 4.62 -1.71 -13.93
C LEU A 78 5.24 -3.10 -13.82
N LEU A 79 5.88 -3.40 -12.68
CA LEU A 79 6.46 -4.72 -12.45
C LEU A 79 5.38 -5.82 -12.44
N ASP A 80 4.20 -5.54 -11.87
CA ASP A 80 3.10 -6.50 -11.86
C ASP A 80 2.50 -6.71 -13.26
N LYS A 81 2.45 -5.68 -14.11
CA LYS A 81 1.90 -5.80 -15.46
C LYS A 81 2.86 -6.46 -16.44
N HIS A 82 4.14 -6.12 -16.38
CA HIS A 82 5.13 -6.54 -17.37
C HIS A 82 5.81 -7.87 -17.02
N PHE A 83 5.93 -8.21 -15.72
CA PHE A 83 6.62 -9.42 -15.31
C PHE A 83 5.70 -10.48 -14.72
N LYS A 84 6.05 -11.74 -14.97
CA LYS A 84 5.43 -12.90 -14.33
C LYS A 84 6.03 -13.14 -12.95
N PRO A 85 5.26 -13.72 -12.01
CA PRO A 85 5.76 -14.02 -10.67
C PRO A 85 6.99 -14.94 -10.67
N ASP A 86 7.07 -15.89 -11.60
CA ASP A 86 8.23 -16.78 -11.71
C ASP A 86 9.49 -16.02 -12.16
N VAL A 87 9.37 -15.10 -13.12
CA VAL A 87 10.49 -14.27 -13.61
C VAL A 87 11.01 -13.36 -12.51
N LEU A 88 10.10 -12.64 -11.83
CA LEU A 88 10.47 -11.80 -10.69
C LEU A 88 11.19 -12.59 -9.59
N LYS A 89 10.81 -13.85 -9.36
CA LYS A 89 11.45 -14.71 -8.36
C LYS A 89 12.86 -15.13 -8.78
N ASP A 90 13.05 -15.44 -10.06
CA ASP A 90 14.36 -15.86 -10.57
C ASP A 90 15.34 -14.69 -10.53
N ASP A 91 15.01 -13.56 -11.19
CA ASP A 91 15.84 -12.35 -11.20
C ASP A 91 16.11 -11.85 -9.77
N ALA A 92 15.11 -11.81 -8.90
CA ALA A 92 15.32 -11.36 -7.52
C ALA A 92 16.32 -12.26 -6.77
N LYS A 93 16.32 -13.58 -7.00
CA LYS A 93 17.33 -14.47 -6.40
C LYS A 93 18.71 -14.25 -7.02
N GLU A 94 18.80 -13.98 -8.31
CA GLU A 94 20.06 -13.65 -8.98
C GLU A 94 20.68 -12.36 -8.43
N LEU A 95 19.83 -11.39 -8.08
CA LEU A 95 20.22 -10.14 -7.40
C LEU A 95 20.51 -10.34 -5.90
N GLY A 96 20.43 -11.56 -5.38
CA GLY A 96 20.72 -11.87 -3.98
C GLY A 96 19.58 -11.55 -3.00
N LEU A 97 18.36 -11.32 -3.47
CA LEU A 97 17.20 -11.07 -2.63
C LEU A 97 16.73 -12.37 -1.96
N GLU A 98 16.75 -12.40 -0.63
CA GLU A 98 16.22 -13.52 0.14
C GLU A 98 14.73 -13.31 0.44
N PHE A 99 13.89 -14.25 0.00
CA PHE A 99 12.46 -14.24 0.27
C PHE A 99 11.93 -15.65 0.53
N ALA A 100 10.81 -15.74 1.25
CA ALA A 100 10.15 -17.02 1.50
C ALA A 100 9.70 -17.67 0.18
N GLY A 101 9.97 -18.97 -0.02
CA GLY A 101 9.63 -19.68 -1.26
C GLY A 101 8.15 -19.58 -1.67
N ASN A 102 7.24 -19.43 -0.69
CA ASN A 102 5.80 -19.23 -0.90
C ASN A 102 5.37 -17.75 -0.92
N ILE A 103 6.26 -16.82 -1.25
CA ILE A 103 5.91 -15.40 -1.36
C ILE A 103 4.98 -15.17 -2.56
N GLY A 104 3.97 -14.32 -2.35
CA GLY A 104 3.08 -13.86 -3.40
C GLY A 104 3.71 -12.74 -4.20
N LYS A 105 3.35 -12.62 -5.48
CA LYS A 105 3.91 -11.66 -6.43
C LYS A 105 3.97 -10.23 -5.91
N LYS A 106 2.86 -9.71 -5.36
CA LYS A 106 2.79 -8.34 -4.83
C LYS A 106 3.82 -8.11 -3.73
N LYS A 107 3.92 -9.04 -2.78
CA LYS A 107 4.92 -8.97 -1.70
C LYS A 107 6.35 -9.06 -2.21
N LEU A 108 6.59 -9.82 -3.27
CA LEU A 108 7.90 -9.89 -3.90
C LEU A 108 8.28 -8.57 -4.56
N ILE A 109 7.34 -7.94 -5.27
CA ILE A 109 7.53 -6.62 -5.89
C ILE A 109 7.79 -5.57 -4.81
N GLU A 110 7.01 -5.58 -3.72
CA GLU A 110 7.26 -4.70 -2.56
C GLU A 110 8.66 -4.91 -1.99
N LEU A 111 9.16 -6.15 -1.91
CA LEU A 111 10.54 -6.41 -1.47
C LEU A 111 11.59 -5.93 -2.46
N ILE A 112 11.34 -6.07 -3.76
CA ILE A 112 12.23 -5.58 -4.82
C ILE A 112 12.40 -4.05 -4.68
N ILE A 113 11.28 -3.34 -4.52
CA ILE A 113 11.26 -1.87 -4.31
C ILE A 113 11.96 -1.49 -3.00
N GLN A 114 11.66 -2.21 -1.91
CA GLN A 114 12.30 -1.96 -0.61
C GLN A 114 13.82 -2.19 -0.59
N ASN A 115 14.35 -2.96 -1.55
CA ASN A 115 15.77 -3.23 -1.70
C ASN A 115 16.40 -2.43 -2.86
N GLU A 116 15.68 -1.45 -3.42
CA GLU A 116 16.15 -0.59 -4.51
C GLU A 116 16.57 -1.39 -5.76
N LEU A 117 15.97 -2.57 -5.97
CA LEU A 117 16.26 -3.50 -7.07
C LEU A 117 15.34 -3.30 -8.28
N GLU A 118 14.29 -2.49 -8.16
CA GLU A 118 13.29 -2.21 -9.18
C GLU A 118 13.89 -1.68 -10.48
N ASN A 119 14.97 -0.89 -10.39
CA ASN A 119 15.63 -0.30 -11.55
C ASN A 119 16.12 -1.38 -12.54
N HIS A 120 16.59 -2.52 -12.03
CA HIS A 120 16.99 -3.66 -12.87
C HIS A 120 15.82 -4.25 -13.67
N PHE A 121 14.61 -4.18 -13.12
CA PHE A 121 13.39 -4.66 -13.77
C PHE A 121 12.82 -3.59 -14.71
N LEU A 122 12.84 -2.33 -14.31
CA LEU A 122 12.34 -1.22 -15.12
C LEU A 122 13.13 -1.05 -16.42
N ASP A 123 14.46 -1.23 -16.38
CA ASP A 123 15.33 -1.17 -17.58
C ASP A 123 14.99 -2.25 -18.62
N GLN A 124 14.40 -3.38 -18.18
CA GLN A 124 13.97 -4.47 -19.06
C GLN A 124 12.59 -4.24 -19.69
N ILE A 125 11.84 -3.22 -19.25
CA ILE A 125 10.53 -2.89 -19.84
C ILE A 125 10.77 -2.03 -21.08
N PRO A 126 10.35 -2.48 -22.28
CA PRO A 126 10.41 -1.63 -23.47
C PRO A 126 9.40 -0.47 -23.31
N GLU A 127 9.86 0.77 -23.57
CA GLU A 127 9.04 2.00 -23.66
C GLU A 127 7.82 1.84 -24.60
#